data_AF-A0A1F9MX03-F1
#
_entry.id   AF-A0A1F9MX03-F1
#
_cell.length_a   1.000
_cell.length_b   1.000
_cell.length_c   1.000
_cell.angle_alpha   90.00
_cell.angle_beta   90.00
_cell.angle_gamma   90.00
#
_symmetry.space_group_name_H-M   'P 1'
#
loop_
_entity.id
_entity.type
_entity.pdbx_description
1 polymer ?
#
loop_
_entity_poly.entity_id
_entity_poly.type
_entity_poly.pdbx_seq_one_letter_code
_entity_poly.pdbx_strand_id
1 'polypeptide(L)'
;MKLGEVIKKEREGKTGLNRHHQLAVEEVAEKLGVALDDWRAIEAGDSAVEKWFPILCQLAVKLQVPTSRLLAKSGKSKDTRVGQAAHLIREHREERGKTIEEMAELMELTVDEYLPIEKGTSPIEKVGPLMLGFAELIEQPVFNLYLPCGVLYQKLDDYP
;
A
#
# COMPACT_ATOMS: atom_id res chain seq x y z
N MET A 1 -12.33 -10.10 4.36
CA MET A 1 -11.27 -10.93 3.71
C MET A 1 -9.86 -10.42 4.05
N LYS A 2 -8.80 -11.21 3.79
CA LYS A 2 -7.40 -10.74 3.89
C LYS A 2 -7.03 -9.82 2.71
N LEU A 3 -6.03 -8.96 2.87
CA LEU A 3 -5.53 -8.12 1.79
C LEU A 3 -4.85 -8.95 0.70
N GLY A 4 -4.10 -9.99 1.08
CA GLY A 4 -3.50 -10.94 0.11
C GLY A 4 -4.53 -11.55 -0.86
N GLU A 5 -5.74 -11.85 -0.38
CA GLU A 5 -6.83 -12.37 -1.21
C GLU A 5 -7.34 -11.33 -2.22
N VAL A 6 -7.38 -10.06 -1.84
CA VAL A 6 -7.72 -8.96 -2.77
C VAL A 6 -6.65 -8.87 -3.86
N ILE A 7 -5.37 -8.82 -3.48
CA ILE A 7 -4.24 -8.75 -4.41
C ILE A 7 -4.29 -9.92 -5.41
N LYS A 8 -4.55 -11.14 -4.92
CA LYS A 8 -4.71 -12.32 -5.76
C LYS A 8 -5.87 -12.20 -6.75
N LYS A 9 -7.05 -11.76 -6.29
CA LYS A 9 -8.24 -11.60 -7.15
C LYS A 9 -8.05 -10.51 -8.21
N GLU A 10 -7.41 -9.41 -7.84
CA GLU A 10 -7.03 -8.33 -8.75
C GLU A 10 -6.05 -8.81 -9.83
N ARG A 11 -5.02 -9.58 -9.44
CA ARG A 11 -4.09 -10.22 -10.39
C ARG A 11 -4.82 -11.16 -11.35
N GLU A 12 -5.71 -11.98 -10.83
CA GLU A 12 -6.49 -12.95 -11.61
C GLU A 12 -7.55 -12.29 -12.50
N GLY A 13 -7.65 -10.95 -12.51
CA GLY A 13 -8.60 -10.21 -13.34
C GLY A 13 -10.06 -10.59 -13.04
N LYS A 14 -10.36 -11.04 -11.81
CA LYS A 14 -11.72 -11.44 -11.43
C LYS A 14 -12.61 -10.23 -11.14
N THR A 15 -11.99 -9.09 -10.88
CA THR A 15 -12.62 -7.92 -10.25
C THR A 15 -12.82 -6.76 -11.24
N GLY A 16 -13.74 -5.86 -10.89
CA GLY A 16 -14.55 -5.02 -11.79
C GLY A 16 -13.88 -4.00 -12.71
N LEU A 17 -12.55 -3.88 -12.75
CA LEU A 17 -11.85 -2.96 -13.66
C LEU A 17 -10.94 -3.67 -14.67
N ASN A 18 -10.55 -4.93 -14.43
CA ASN A 18 -9.53 -5.65 -15.20
C ASN A 18 -9.96 -7.04 -15.68
N ARG A 19 -11.25 -7.22 -15.98
CA ARG A 19 -11.82 -8.52 -16.43
C ARG A 19 -11.18 -9.13 -17.70
N HIS A 20 -10.31 -8.41 -18.37
CA HIS A 20 -9.64 -8.84 -19.60
C HIS A 20 -8.12 -8.99 -19.46
N HIS A 21 -7.54 -8.71 -18.28
CA HIS A 21 -6.10 -8.73 -18.06
C HIS A 21 -5.74 -9.61 -16.85
N GLN A 22 -5.66 -10.92 -17.08
CA GLN A 22 -5.21 -11.87 -16.07
C GLN A 22 -3.69 -11.99 -16.14
N LEU A 23 -3.02 -11.68 -15.04
CA LEU A 23 -1.57 -11.78 -14.95
C LEU A 23 -1.17 -13.12 -14.32
N ALA A 24 -0.18 -13.78 -14.90
CA ALA A 24 0.45 -14.93 -14.27
C ALA A 24 1.20 -14.48 -13.01
N VAL A 25 1.27 -15.35 -12.00
CA VAL A 25 1.97 -15.03 -10.74
C VAL A 25 3.47 -14.80 -10.97
N GLU A 26 4.05 -15.56 -11.91
CA GLU A 26 5.44 -15.41 -12.35
C GLU A 26 5.68 -14.07 -13.06
N GLU A 27 4.72 -13.63 -13.88
CA GLU A 27 4.81 -12.36 -14.61
C GLU A 27 4.79 -11.17 -13.65
N VAL A 28 3.96 -11.21 -12.61
CA VAL A 28 3.92 -10.14 -11.60
C VAL A 28 5.22 -10.10 -10.81
N ALA A 29 5.71 -11.26 -10.35
CA ALA A 29 6.96 -11.33 -9.60
C ALA A 29 8.15 -10.78 -10.41
N GLU A 30 8.24 -11.18 -11.69
CA GLU A 30 9.27 -10.69 -12.61
C GLU A 30 9.19 -9.18 -12.82
N LYS A 31 8.00 -8.66 -13.18
CA LYS A 31 7.80 -7.23 -13.46
C LYS A 31 8.03 -6.34 -12.24
N LEU A 32 7.74 -6.84 -11.05
CA LEU A 32 7.98 -6.13 -9.79
C LEU A 32 9.39 -6.35 -9.23
N GLY A 33 10.20 -7.23 -9.84
CA GLY A 33 11.55 -7.52 -9.39
C GLY A 33 11.62 -8.17 -8.01
N VAL A 34 10.63 -8.99 -7.66
CA VAL A 34 10.56 -9.72 -6.37
C VAL A 34 10.69 -11.22 -6.60
N ALA A 35 11.15 -11.96 -5.58
CA ALA A 35 11.17 -13.41 -5.66
C ALA A 35 9.74 -13.96 -5.75
N LEU A 36 9.56 -15.03 -6.52
CA LEU A 36 8.25 -15.66 -6.72
C LEU A 36 7.62 -16.10 -5.39
N ASP A 37 8.42 -16.65 -4.49
CA ASP A 37 7.93 -17.10 -3.18
C ASP A 37 7.55 -15.94 -2.27
N ASP A 38 8.24 -14.79 -2.36
CA ASP A 38 7.85 -13.57 -1.64
C ASP A 38 6.51 -13.05 -2.14
N TRP A 39 6.29 -13.05 -3.46
CA TRP A 39 5.00 -12.64 -4.03
C TRP A 39 3.87 -13.61 -3.65
N ARG A 40 4.13 -14.92 -3.64
CA ARG A 40 3.17 -15.92 -3.16
C ARG A 40 2.80 -15.73 -1.69
N ALA A 41 3.77 -15.37 -0.85
CA ALA A 41 3.52 -15.05 0.56
C ALA A 41 2.64 -13.78 0.71
N ILE A 42 2.78 -12.80 -0.18
CA ILE A 42 1.89 -11.64 -0.22
C ILE A 42 0.46 -12.07 -0.55
N GLU A 43 0.25 -12.88 -1.60
CA GLU A 43 -1.09 -13.36 -1.98
C GLU A 43 -1.73 -14.29 -0.94
N ALA A 44 -0.93 -15.00 -0.14
CA ALA A 44 -1.41 -15.78 0.99
C ALA A 44 -1.79 -14.92 2.22
N GLY A 45 -1.43 -13.63 2.20
CA GLY A 45 -1.59 -12.72 3.33
C GLY A 45 -0.68 -13.08 4.51
N ASP A 46 0.52 -13.60 4.20
CA ASP A 46 1.56 -14.03 5.15
C ASP A 46 2.81 -13.14 5.01
N SER A 47 2.61 -11.87 4.68
CA SER A 47 3.69 -10.90 4.47
C SER A 47 3.47 -9.59 5.25
N ALA A 48 4.51 -8.75 5.29
CA ALA A 48 4.43 -7.42 5.90
C ALA A 48 3.38 -6.51 5.23
N VAL A 49 2.96 -6.80 3.99
CA VAL A 49 1.94 -6.02 3.27
C VAL A 49 0.62 -5.98 4.05
N GLU A 50 0.23 -7.11 4.66
CA GLU A 50 -1.04 -7.27 5.38
C GLU A 50 -1.21 -6.24 6.51
N LYS A 51 -0.10 -5.87 7.17
CA LYS A 51 -0.10 -4.84 8.23
C LYS A 51 0.19 -3.45 7.67
N TRP A 52 1.26 -3.32 6.89
CA TRP A 52 1.86 -2.01 6.62
C TRP A 52 1.22 -1.27 5.45
N PHE A 53 0.60 -1.98 4.51
CA PHE A 53 -0.12 -1.31 3.43
C PHE A 53 -1.42 -0.64 3.93
N PRO A 54 -2.26 -1.29 4.77
CA PRO A 54 -3.38 -0.61 5.43
C PRO A 54 -2.96 0.63 6.22
N ILE A 55 -1.86 0.56 6.99
CA ILE A 55 -1.33 1.72 7.73
C ILE A 55 -0.98 2.86 6.76
N LEU A 56 -0.30 2.56 5.65
CA LEU A 56 0.00 3.57 4.62
C LEU A 56 -1.27 4.20 4.02
N CYS A 57 -2.28 3.40 3.72
CA CYS A 57 -3.56 3.89 3.21
C CYS A 57 -4.31 4.76 4.24
N GLN A 58 -4.27 4.38 5.52
CA GLN A 58 -4.84 5.19 6.59
C GLN A 58 -4.09 6.51 6.77
N LEU A 59 -2.75 6.52 6.69
CA LEU A 59 -1.96 7.75 6.69
C LEU A 59 -2.38 8.67 5.55
N ALA A 60 -2.56 8.13 4.35
CA ALA A 60 -3.05 8.89 3.19
C ALA A 60 -4.41 9.55 3.47
N VAL A 61 -5.34 8.85 4.11
CA VAL A 61 -6.64 9.39 4.52
C VAL A 61 -6.49 10.48 5.58
N LYS A 62 -5.75 10.22 6.66
CA LYS A 62 -5.58 11.16 7.79
C LYS A 62 -4.80 12.41 7.40
N LEU A 63 -3.89 12.29 6.45
CA LEU A 63 -3.17 13.40 5.84
C LEU A 63 -3.93 13.99 4.65
N GLN A 64 -5.04 13.42 4.18
CA GLN A 64 -5.75 13.91 3.00
C GLN A 64 -4.83 14.07 1.77
N VAL A 65 -3.96 13.08 1.56
CA VAL A 65 -3.00 13.02 0.44
C VAL A 65 -3.23 11.72 -0.32
N PRO A 66 -3.21 11.70 -1.66
CA PRO A 66 -3.24 10.45 -2.40
C PRO A 66 -2.12 9.50 -1.97
N THR A 67 -2.43 8.21 -1.77
CA THR A 67 -1.44 7.23 -1.29
C THR A 67 -0.16 7.19 -2.14
N SER A 68 -0.27 7.35 -3.46
CA SER A 68 0.90 7.42 -4.35
C SER A 68 1.80 8.64 -4.08
N ARG A 69 1.23 9.76 -3.64
CA ARG A 69 1.95 11.00 -3.31
C ARG A 69 2.65 10.94 -1.95
N LEU A 70 2.29 9.99 -1.09
CA LEU A 70 3.08 9.65 0.11
C LEU A 70 4.34 8.83 -0.23
N LEU A 71 4.44 8.29 -1.45
CA LEU A 71 5.55 7.43 -1.88
C LEU A 71 6.48 8.13 -2.85
N ALA A 72 5.92 8.90 -3.80
CA ALA A 72 6.68 9.71 -4.74
C ALA A 72 5.92 10.97 -5.13
N LYS A 73 6.65 12.09 -5.27
CA LYS A 73 6.04 13.34 -5.75
C LYS A 73 5.42 13.18 -7.13
N SER A 74 5.92 12.30 -8.00
CA SER A 74 5.29 11.99 -9.30
C SER A 74 4.07 11.07 -9.18
N GLY A 75 3.93 10.36 -8.07
CA GLY A 75 2.96 9.28 -7.88
C GLY A 75 3.30 8.00 -8.64
N LYS A 76 4.55 7.84 -9.11
CA LYS A 76 5.02 6.66 -9.87
C LYS A 76 5.96 5.76 -9.07
N SER A 77 5.77 4.45 -9.17
CA SER A 77 6.57 3.46 -8.42
C SER A 77 8.08 3.55 -8.74
N LYS A 78 8.44 3.72 -10.02
CA LYS A 78 9.84 3.85 -10.47
C LYS A 78 10.60 5.05 -9.90
N ASP A 79 9.89 6.07 -9.42
CA ASP A 79 10.49 7.29 -8.85
C ASP A 79 10.59 7.21 -7.31
N THR A 80 10.22 6.07 -6.73
CA THR A 80 10.37 5.83 -5.29
C THR A 80 11.83 5.55 -4.94
N ARG A 81 12.23 5.95 -3.74
CA ARG A 81 13.58 5.74 -3.20
C ARG A 81 13.46 5.42 -1.71
N VAL A 82 14.42 4.66 -1.19
CA VAL A 82 14.46 4.35 0.24
C VAL A 82 14.58 5.65 1.05
N GLY A 83 13.74 5.78 2.07
CA GLY A 83 13.62 6.96 2.94
C GLY A 83 12.72 8.07 2.38
N GLN A 84 12.23 7.92 1.15
CA GLN A 84 11.38 8.93 0.51
C GLN A 84 9.98 8.94 1.12
N ALA A 85 9.42 7.77 1.45
CA ALA A 85 8.09 7.71 2.03
C ALA A 85 8.07 8.41 3.41
N ALA A 86 9.05 8.12 4.25
CA ALA A 86 9.25 8.78 5.53
C ALA A 86 9.37 10.30 5.42
N HIS A 87 10.16 10.78 4.46
CA HIS A 87 10.32 12.21 4.22
C HIS A 87 8.99 12.87 3.81
N LEU A 88 8.26 12.28 2.87
CA LEU A 88 6.99 12.84 2.37
C LEU A 88 5.88 12.77 3.42
N ILE A 89 5.80 11.68 4.19
CA ILE A 89 4.85 11.56 5.31
C ILE A 89 5.10 12.65 6.34
N ARG A 90 6.37 12.88 6.70
CA ARG A 90 6.77 13.96 7.61
C ARG A 90 6.43 15.34 7.04
N GLU A 91 6.83 15.62 5.79
CA GLU A 91 6.55 16.88 5.09
C GLU A 91 5.04 17.19 5.16
N HIS A 92 4.19 16.22 4.81
CA HIS A 92 2.74 16.40 4.85
C HIS A 92 2.14 16.51 6.24
N ARG A 93 2.71 15.83 7.25
CA ARG A 93 2.32 16.01 8.64
C ARG A 93 2.60 17.46 9.10
N GLU A 94 3.81 17.93 8.84
CA GLU A 94 4.28 19.27 9.26
C GLU A 94 3.51 20.39 8.57
N GLU A 95 3.24 20.26 7.27
CA GLU A 95 2.39 21.20 6.51
C GLU A 95 0.99 21.38 7.12
N ARG A 96 0.50 20.36 7.83
CA ARG A 96 -0.83 20.36 8.47
C ARG A 96 -0.78 20.74 9.93
N GLY A 97 0.41 21.11 10.44
CA GLY A 97 0.60 21.51 11.83
C GLY A 97 0.36 20.37 12.83
N LYS A 98 0.42 19.10 12.39
CA LYS A 98 0.19 17.95 13.27
C LYS A 98 1.48 17.53 13.97
N THR A 99 1.38 17.21 15.24
CA THR A 99 2.47 16.62 16.03
C THR A 99 2.59 15.11 15.78
N ILE A 100 3.69 14.51 16.24
CA ILE A 100 3.89 13.06 16.17
C ILE A 100 2.86 12.35 17.06
N GLU A 101 2.58 12.92 18.22
CA GLU A 101 1.63 12.42 19.21
C GLU A 101 0.21 12.41 18.66
N GLU A 102 -0.23 13.52 18.05
CA GLU A 102 -1.54 13.60 17.39
C GLU A 102 -1.64 12.62 16.22
N MET A 103 -0.57 12.44 15.45
CA MET A 103 -0.59 11.46 14.36
C MET A 103 -0.64 10.02 14.87
N ALA A 104 0.11 9.69 15.93
CA ALA A 104 0.06 8.38 16.55
C ALA A 104 -1.37 8.09 17.08
N GLU A 105 -1.98 9.05 17.77
CA GLU A 105 -3.37 8.96 18.25
C GLU A 105 -4.36 8.77 17.09
N LEU A 106 -4.29 9.60 16.04
CA LEU A 106 -5.19 9.52 14.88
C LEU A 106 -5.09 8.20 14.12
N MET A 107 -3.94 7.54 14.21
CA MET A 107 -3.61 6.26 13.58
C MET A 107 -3.85 5.08 14.52
N GLU A 108 -4.27 5.31 15.76
CA GLU A 108 -4.44 4.28 16.79
C GLU A 108 -3.14 3.48 17.03
N LEU A 109 -2.00 4.18 16.98
CA LEU A 109 -0.66 3.66 17.23
C LEU A 109 -0.07 4.31 18.48
N THR A 110 0.88 3.64 19.12
CA THR A 110 1.77 4.31 20.07
C THR A 110 2.77 5.22 19.33
N VAL A 111 3.30 6.23 20.02
CA VAL A 111 4.36 7.09 19.47
C VAL A 111 5.57 6.27 19.01
N ASP A 112 5.94 5.24 19.77
CA ASP A 112 7.05 4.34 19.44
C ASP A 112 6.78 3.49 18.19
N GLU A 113 5.53 3.17 17.89
CA GLU A 113 5.14 2.48 16.65
C GLU A 113 5.08 3.44 15.45
N TYR A 114 4.75 4.72 15.68
CA TYR A 114 4.69 5.73 14.63
C TYR A 114 6.10 6.21 14.21
N LEU A 115 6.99 6.44 15.17
CA LEU A 115 8.33 7.00 14.93
C LEU A 115 9.13 6.28 13.82
N PRO A 116 9.15 4.92 13.75
CA PRO A 116 9.83 4.20 12.68
C PRO A 116 9.37 4.58 11.27
N ILE A 117 8.11 5.01 11.10
CA ILE A 117 7.53 5.43 9.82
C ILE A 117 8.24 6.70 9.35
N GLU A 118 8.26 7.76 10.15
CA GLU A 118 8.93 9.00 9.79
C GLU A 118 10.46 8.92 9.84
N LYS A 119 11.03 7.88 10.45
CA LYS A 119 12.47 7.59 10.40
C LYS A 119 12.91 6.81 9.16
N GLY A 120 11.97 6.31 8.34
CA GLY A 120 12.30 5.49 7.16
C GLY A 120 12.83 4.11 7.52
N THR A 121 12.49 3.63 8.71
CA THR A 121 12.90 2.31 9.23
C THR A 121 11.76 1.31 9.27
N SER A 122 10.52 1.76 9.01
CA SER A 122 9.37 0.88 8.90
C SER A 122 9.35 0.14 7.55
N PRO A 123 8.68 -1.02 7.47
CA PRO A 123 8.47 -1.73 6.22
C PRO A 123 7.74 -0.94 5.12
N ILE A 124 7.11 0.21 5.42
CA ILE A 124 6.42 1.08 4.43
C ILE A 124 7.36 1.45 3.28
N GLU A 125 8.64 1.67 3.57
CA GLU A 125 9.66 1.98 2.56
C GLU A 125 9.82 0.89 1.48
N LYS A 126 9.40 -0.34 1.78
CA LYS A 126 9.43 -1.47 0.83
C LYS A 126 8.03 -1.81 0.32
N VAL A 127 7.05 -1.99 1.22
CA VAL A 127 5.71 -2.41 0.80
C VAL A 127 4.95 -1.31 0.05
N GLY A 128 5.20 -0.04 0.33
CA GLY A 128 4.57 1.08 -0.37
C GLY A 128 4.92 1.09 -1.86
N PRO A 129 6.20 1.18 -2.23
CA PRO A 129 6.64 1.09 -3.63
C PRO A 129 6.16 -0.18 -4.33
N LEU A 130 6.22 -1.33 -3.66
CA LEU A 130 5.79 -2.61 -4.21
C LEU A 130 4.30 -2.61 -4.58
N MET A 131 3.44 -2.16 -3.66
CA MET A 131 1.99 -2.09 -3.91
C MET A 131 1.63 -1.03 -4.94
N LEU A 132 2.37 0.09 -4.98
CA LEU A 132 2.22 1.09 -6.04
C LEU A 132 2.59 0.51 -7.41
N GLY A 133 3.69 -0.24 -7.50
CA GLY A 133 4.07 -0.94 -8.72
C GLY A 133 3.02 -1.96 -9.16
N PHE A 134 2.52 -2.77 -8.22
CA PHE A 134 1.45 -3.72 -8.52
C PHE A 134 0.17 -3.03 -9.04
N ALA A 135 -0.24 -1.95 -8.37
CA ALA A 135 -1.40 -1.16 -8.79
C ALA A 135 -1.21 -0.55 -10.20
N GLU A 136 0.01 -0.15 -10.55
CA GLU A 136 0.33 0.30 -11.91
C GLU A 136 0.28 -0.84 -12.93
N LEU A 137 0.73 -2.05 -12.59
CA LEU A 137 0.67 -3.22 -13.49
C LEU A 137 -0.76 -3.62 -13.83
N ILE A 138 -1.67 -3.48 -12.87
CA ILE A 138 -3.11 -3.71 -13.04
C ILE A 138 -3.86 -2.41 -13.34
N GLU A 139 -3.16 -1.34 -13.75
CA GLU A 139 -3.74 -0.10 -14.25
C GLU A 139 -4.81 0.55 -13.35
N GLN A 140 -4.67 0.47 -12.03
CA GLN A 140 -5.62 1.06 -11.08
C GLN A 140 -4.95 1.95 -10.01
N PRO A 141 -5.70 2.87 -9.37
CA PRO A 141 -5.21 3.60 -8.21
C PRO A 141 -4.82 2.64 -7.07
N VAL A 142 -3.61 2.80 -6.52
CA VAL A 142 -3.11 1.95 -5.42
C VAL A 142 -4.06 1.89 -4.22
N PHE A 143 -4.76 2.98 -3.92
CA PHE A 143 -5.72 3.04 -2.81
C PHE A 143 -6.92 2.10 -2.98
N ASN A 144 -7.26 1.69 -4.21
CA ASN A 144 -8.35 0.77 -4.48
C ASN A 144 -8.06 -0.65 -3.96
N LEU A 145 -6.78 -1.01 -3.75
CA LEU A 145 -6.43 -2.27 -3.09
C LEU A 145 -6.89 -2.30 -1.62
N TYR A 146 -7.01 -1.12 -0.98
CA TYR A 146 -7.49 -0.97 0.39
C TYR A 146 -9.02 -0.79 0.47
N LEU A 147 -9.61 -0.17 -0.55
CA LEU A 147 -11.05 0.05 -0.70
C LEU A 147 -11.57 -0.55 -2.02
N PRO A 148 -11.49 -1.88 -2.20
CA PRO A 148 -12.01 -2.51 -3.39
C PRO A 148 -13.51 -2.21 -3.55
N CYS A 149 -13.91 -1.71 -4.73
CA CYS A 149 -15.27 -1.23 -5.03
C CYS A 149 -15.82 -0.19 -4.03
N GLY A 150 -14.96 0.61 -3.40
CA GLY A 150 -15.36 1.64 -2.44
C GLY A 150 -15.72 1.11 -1.05
N VAL A 151 -15.49 -0.18 -0.78
CA VAL A 151 -15.74 -0.81 0.52
C VAL A 151 -14.42 -1.28 1.10
N LEU A 152 -14.23 -1.11 2.41
CA LEU A 152 -12.99 -1.56 3.08
C LEU A 152 -12.86 -3.07 2.92
N TYR A 153 -11.70 -3.55 2.47
CA TYR A 153 -11.50 -4.97 2.21
C TYR A 153 -11.84 -5.86 3.43
N GLN A 154 -11.61 -5.36 4.64
CA GLN A 154 -11.95 -6.06 5.88
C GLN A 154 -13.45 -6.33 6.04
N LYS A 155 -14.32 -5.50 5.44
CA LYS A 155 -15.78 -5.61 5.49
C LYS A 155 -16.37 -6.45 4.35
N LEU A 156 -15.54 -6.97 3.45
CA LEU A 156 -15.97 -7.83 2.37
C LEU A 156 -15.97 -9.29 2.84
N ASP A 157 -17.14 -9.91 2.79
CA ASP A 157 -17.33 -11.35 3.00
C ASP A 157 -16.85 -12.15 1.77
N ASP A 158 -17.14 -11.61 0.59
CA ASP A 158 -16.57 -12.04 -0.70
C ASP A 158 -16.39 -10.81 -1.59
N TYR A 159 -15.50 -10.94 -2.56
CA TYR A 159 -15.20 -9.89 -3.54
C TYR A 159 -15.29 -10.50 -4.95
N PRO A 160 -16.28 -10.09 -5.77
CA PRO A 160 -16.54 -10.67 -7.08
C PRO A 160 -15.43 -10.36 -8.10
#